data_AF-A0A9D4T685-F1
#
_entry.id   AF-A0A9D4T685-F1
#
_cell.length_a   1.000
_cell.length_b   1.000
_cell.length_c   1.000
_cell.angle_alpha   90.00
_cell.angle_beta   90.00
_cell.angle_gamma   90.00
#
_symmetry.space_group_name_H-M   'P 1'
#
loop_
_entity.id
_entity.type
_entity.pdbx_description
1 polymer ?
#
loop_
_entity_poly.entity_id
_entity_poly.type
_entity_poly.pdbx_seq_one_letter_code
_entity_poly.pdbx_strand_id
1 'polypeptide(L)'
;MLTWCPVCKPVALSNPASVLAKDVCQERFDTVDVERVLNFLNSISEEVVSWPDNREKEQIKTGFLPRSEGKGPRNTIGCVDGCNIEIKKPEESSHSYFNRKKFPSVVHQGICNDRNKLNRLLQPSASEALNHAGTVWHHHQQR
;
A
#
# COMPACT_ATOMS: atom_id res chain seq x y z
N MET A 1 -6.18 -4.99 -43.48
CA MET A 1 -6.95 -4.58 -42.28
C MET A 1 -6.03 -3.68 -41.45
N LEU A 2 -6.34 -2.41 -41.28
CA LEU A 2 -5.50 -1.46 -40.51
C LEU A 2 -6.10 -1.33 -39.10
N THR A 3 -5.30 -1.51 -38.05
CA THR A 3 -5.69 -1.17 -36.68
C THR A 3 -5.10 0.19 -36.34
N TRP A 4 -5.92 1.11 -35.82
CA TRP A 4 -5.53 2.49 -35.50
C TRP A 4 -4.91 2.53 -34.10
N CYS A 5 -3.63 2.91 -34.00
CA CYS A 5 -2.98 3.26 -32.74
C CYS A 5 -3.00 4.80 -32.63
N PRO A 6 -3.57 5.40 -31.57
CA PRO A 6 -3.72 6.85 -31.47
C PRO A 6 -2.40 7.63 -31.33
N VAL A 7 -1.27 6.95 -31.15
CA VAL A 7 0.06 7.57 -30.93
C VAL A 7 1.07 7.27 -32.04
N CYS A 8 0.98 6.10 -32.67
CA CYS A 8 1.94 5.66 -33.66
C CYS A 8 1.25 5.60 -35.03
N LYS A 9 1.80 6.31 -36.03
CA LYS A 9 1.34 6.31 -37.44
C LYS A 9 0.99 4.89 -37.95
N PRO A 10 0.12 4.75 -38.98
CA PRO A 10 -0.33 3.44 -39.45
C PRO A 10 0.85 2.53 -39.82
N VAL A 11 0.94 1.37 -39.16
CA VAL A 11 1.94 0.32 -39.45
C VAL A 11 1.27 -0.80 -40.24
N ALA A 12 1.84 -1.16 -41.40
CA ALA A 12 1.35 -2.25 -42.23
C ALA A 12 1.61 -3.62 -41.58
N LEU A 13 0.57 -4.46 -41.56
CA LEU A 13 0.49 -5.74 -40.84
C LEU A 13 1.20 -6.92 -41.56
N SER A 14 2.36 -6.71 -42.17
CA SER A 14 3.03 -7.77 -42.96
C SER A 14 4.43 -8.16 -42.48
N ASN A 15 4.85 -7.75 -41.27
CA ASN A 15 6.18 -8.11 -40.74
C ASN A 15 6.14 -8.52 -39.26
N PRO A 16 6.76 -9.63 -38.83
CA PRO A 16 6.86 -10.06 -37.42
C PRO A 16 7.38 -8.98 -36.44
N ALA A 17 8.17 -8.01 -36.91
CA ALA A 17 8.59 -6.85 -36.10
C ALA A 17 7.41 -5.96 -35.63
N SER A 18 6.26 -6.02 -36.33
CA SER A 18 5.07 -5.24 -35.98
C SER A 18 4.26 -5.82 -34.82
N VAL A 19 4.45 -7.11 -34.49
CA VAL A 19 3.84 -7.74 -33.30
C VAL A 19 4.56 -7.25 -32.04
N LEU A 20 5.90 -7.29 -32.04
CA LEU A 20 6.74 -6.75 -30.96
C LEU A 20 6.47 -5.25 -30.70
N ALA A 21 6.24 -4.46 -31.76
CA ALA A 21 5.94 -3.03 -31.61
C ALA A 21 4.57 -2.74 -30.97
N LYS A 22 3.60 -3.65 -31.09
CA LYS A 22 2.29 -3.54 -30.43
C LYS A 22 2.40 -3.83 -28.94
N ASP A 23 3.14 -4.88 -28.58
CA ASP A 23 3.38 -5.24 -27.17
C ASP A 23 4.12 -4.12 -26.43
N VAL A 24 5.14 -3.53 -27.07
CA VAL A 24 5.88 -2.38 -26.53
C VAL A 24 5.02 -1.12 -26.39
N CYS A 25 4.03 -0.89 -27.25
CA CYS A 25 3.11 0.25 -27.12
C CYS A 25 2.06 0.04 -26.02
N GLN A 26 1.57 -1.19 -25.83
CA GLN A 26 0.60 -1.52 -24.79
C GLN A 26 1.25 -1.41 -23.40
N GLU A 27 2.45 -1.97 -23.20
CA GLU A 27 3.21 -1.87 -21.94
C GLU A 27 3.56 -0.42 -21.55
N ARG A 28 3.78 0.45 -22.56
CA ARG A 28 4.16 1.85 -22.35
C ARG A 28 2.95 2.77 -22.08
N PHE A 29 1.75 2.35 -22.47
CA PHE A 29 0.51 3.04 -22.10
C PHE A 29 0.10 2.74 -20.65
N ASP A 30 0.22 1.48 -20.23
CA ASP A 30 -0.22 1.05 -18.89
C ASP A 30 0.62 1.66 -17.76
N THR A 31 1.91 1.88 -17.98
CA THR A 31 2.83 2.43 -16.97
C THR A 31 2.61 3.93 -16.71
N VAL A 32 2.30 4.72 -17.73
CA VAL A 32 2.06 6.17 -17.61
C VAL A 32 0.79 6.47 -16.81
N ASP A 33 -0.26 5.67 -16.98
CA ASP A 33 -1.51 5.86 -16.21
C ASP A 33 -1.35 5.46 -14.74
N VAL A 34 -0.61 4.40 -14.44
CA VAL A 34 -0.34 3.98 -13.06
C VAL A 34 0.48 5.04 -12.32
N GLU A 35 1.55 5.57 -12.91
CA GLU A 35 2.36 6.62 -12.28
C GLU A 35 1.55 7.88 -11.99
N ARG A 36 0.71 8.32 -12.94
CA ARG A 36 -0.15 9.49 -12.74
C ARG A 36 -1.11 9.29 -11.57
N VAL A 37 -1.77 8.13 -11.50
CA VAL A 37 -2.71 7.81 -10.41
C VAL A 37 -1.97 7.72 -9.08
N LEU A 38 -0.82 7.05 -9.03
CA LEU A 38 -0.01 6.93 -7.81
C LEU A 38 0.48 8.29 -7.32
N ASN A 39 0.94 9.16 -8.22
CA ASN A 39 1.37 10.50 -7.86
C ASN A 39 0.23 11.35 -7.31
N PHE A 40 -0.96 11.25 -7.90
CA PHE A 40 -2.16 11.91 -7.38
C PHE A 40 -2.54 11.36 -5.99
N LEU A 41 -2.61 10.04 -5.83
CA LEU A 41 -2.92 9.41 -4.54
C LEU A 41 -1.92 9.80 -3.45
N ASN A 42 -0.62 9.83 -3.79
CA ASN A 42 0.43 10.30 -2.88
C ASN A 42 0.22 11.78 -2.52
N SER A 43 -0.15 12.63 -3.49
CA SER A 43 -0.37 14.06 -3.25
C SER A 43 -1.50 14.36 -2.26
N ILE A 44 -2.51 13.49 -2.18
CA ILE A 44 -3.64 13.64 -1.23
C ILE A 44 -3.50 12.77 0.01
N SER A 45 -2.47 11.92 0.08
CA SER A 45 -2.37 10.87 1.09
C SER A 45 -2.33 11.43 2.51
N GLU A 46 -1.59 12.52 2.74
CA GLU A 46 -1.48 13.18 4.04
C GLU A 46 -2.78 13.86 4.48
N GLU A 47 -3.62 14.30 3.52
CA GLU A 47 -4.92 14.91 3.82
C GLU A 47 -5.95 13.85 4.26
N VAL A 48 -5.86 12.66 3.67
CA VAL A 48 -6.81 11.56 3.91
C VAL A 48 -6.39 10.70 5.10
N VAL A 49 -5.10 10.40 5.21
CA VAL A 49 -4.49 9.49 6.18
C VAL A 49 -3.44 10.24 6.99
N SER A 50 -3.90 10.96 8.02
CA SER A 50 -3.06 11.73 8.93
C SER A 50 -3.05 11.14 10.34
N TRP A 51 -1.91 11.31 11.02
CA TRP A 51 -1.80 10.96 12.43
C TRP A 51 -2.62 11.95 13.28
N PRO A 52 -3.42 11.48 14.26
CA PRO A 52 -4.28 12.36 15.03
C PRO A 52 -3.49 13.39 15.82
N ASP A 53 -4.03 14.60 15.91
CA ASP A 53 -3.54 15.62 16.80
C ASP A 53 -3.81 15.27 18.28
N ASN A 54 -3.35 16.10 19.22
CA ASN A 54 -3.54 15.81 20.65
C ASN A 54 -5.01 15.80 21.08
N ARG A 55 -5.84 16.66 20.49
CA ARG A 55 -7.28 16.72 20.79
C ARG A 55 -7.98 15.49 20.24
N GLU A 56 -7.67 15.10 19.00
CA GLU A 56 -8.19 13.90 18.36
C GLU A 56 -7.77 12.65 19.13
N LYS A 57 -6.53 12.55 19.60
CA LYS A 57 -6.08 11.43 20.45
C LYS A 57 -6.98 11.28 21.69
N GLU A 58 -7.29 12.36 22.41
CA GLU A 58 -8.18 12.27 23.57
C GLU A 58 -9.60 11.81 23.20
N GLN A 59 -10.12 12.25 22.05
CA GLN A 59 -11.40 11.76 21.52
C GLN A 59 -11.34 10.27 21.19
N ILE A 60 -10.27 9.81 20.55
CA ILE A 60 -10.10 8.41 20.17
C ILE A 60 -10.01 7.52 21.42
N LYS A 61 -9.26 7.94 22.45
CA LYS A 61 -9.17 7.22 23.73
C LYS A 61 -10.53 6.99 24.38
N THR A 62 -11.37 8.03 24.39
CA THR A 62 -12.72 7.96 24.95
C THR A 62 -13.67 7.13 24.09
N GLY A 63 -13.45 7.07 22.77
CA GLY A 63 -14.23 6.25 21.84
C GLY A 63 -13.93 4.75 21.89
N PHE A 64 -12.68 4.35 22.16
CA PHE A 64 -12.31 2.92 22.18
C PHE A 64 -12.82 2.16 23.40
N LEU A 65 -12.80 2.77 24.58
CA LEU A 65 -13.12 2.06 25.82
C LEU A 65 -14.56 1.47 25.83
N PRO A 66 -15.61 2.21 25.39
CA PRO A 66 -16.96 1.66 25.27
C PRO A 66 -17.09 0.51 24.27
N ARG A 67 -16.31 0.51 23.18
CA ARG A 67 -16.33 -0.57 22.17
C ARG A 67 -15.88 -1.93 22.70
N SER A 68 -15.20 -1.91 23.85
CA SER A 68 -14.71 -3.10 24.54
C SER A 68 -15.50 -3.40 25.83
N GLU A 69 -16.67 -2.79 26.02
CA GLU A 69 -17.45 -2.86 27.28
C GLU A 69 -16.62 -2.47 28.52
N GLY A 70 -15.64 -1.58 28.36
CA GLY A 70 -14.73 -1.19 29.44
C GLY A 70 -13.65 -2.20 29.78
N LYS A 71 -13.52 -3.32 29.04
CA LYS A 71 -12.55 -4.39 29.30
C LYS A 71 -11.23 -4.23 28.52
N GLY A 72 -11.22 -3.38 27.51
CA GLY A 72 -10.06 -3.17 26.63
C GLY A 72 -8.97 -2.27 27.23
N PRO A 73 -7.84 -2.12 26.52
CA PRO A 73 -6.74 -1.28 26.97
C PRO A 73 -7.15 0.19 27.12
N ARG A 74 -6.78 0.79 28.26
CA ARG A 74 -6.98 2.23 28.49
C ARG A 74 -6.03 3.04 27.59
N ASN A 75 -6.46 4.23 27.22
CA ASN A 75 -5.70 5.17 26.41
C ASN A 75 -5.35 4.64 24.99
N THR A 76 -6.16 3.74 24.44
CA THR A 76 -6.00 3.27 23.06
C THR A 76 -6.21 4.43 22.08
N ILE A 77 -5.20 4.70 21.24
CA ILE A 77 -5.25 5.75 20.21
C ILE A 77 -5.35 5.20 18.78
N GLY A 78 -5.39 3.87 18.64
CA GLY A 78 -5.57 3.19 17.37
C GLY A 78 -5.54 1.66 17.51
N CYS A 79 -6.11 0.98 16.52
CA CYS A 79 -6.03 -0.46 16.34
C CYS A 79 -5.15 -0.75 15.12
N VAL A 80 -4.20 -1.68 15.25
CA VAL A 80 -3.30 -2.08 14.17
C VAL A 80 -3.80 -3.39 13.57
N ASP A 81 -3.90 -3.45 12.25
CA ASP A 81 -4.11 -4.70 11.51
C ASP A 81 -3.15 -4.77 10.31
N GLY A 82 -2.86 -5.98 9.83
CA GLY A 82 -1.92 -6.24 8.75
C GLY A 82 -2.43 -7.24 7.73
N CYS A 83 -2.31 -6.90 6.44
CA CYS A 83 -2.64 -7.79 5.33
C CYS A 83 -1.40 -8.14 4.49
N ASN A 84 -1.36 -9.35 3.94
CA ASN A 84 -0.31 -9.76 3.02
C ASN A 84 -0.74 -9.41 1.59
N ILE A 85 0.07 -8.60 0.90
CA ILE A 85 -0.07 -8.31 -0.52
C ILE A 85 0.91 -9.19 -1.28
N GLU A 86 0.39 -10.05 -2.16
CA GLU A 86 1.23 -10.90 -3.02
C GLU A 86 2.06 -10.03 -3.98
N ILE A 87 3.33 -10.38 -4.13
CA ILE A 87 4.26 -9.68 -5.02
C ILE A 87 4.97 -10.68 -5.93
N LYS A 88 5.50 -10.18 -7.05
CA LYS A 88 6.50 -10.93 -7.79
C LYS A 88 7.69 -11.18 -6.88
N LYS A 89 8.21 -12.41 -6.90
CA LYS A 89 9.38 -12.80 -6.11
C LYS A 89 10.54 -11.84 -6.43
N PRO A 90 11.05 -11.07 -5.45
CA PRO A 90 12.22 -10.23 -5.67
C PRO A 90 13.43 -11.08 -6.01
N GLU A 91 14.34 -10.57 -6.86
CA GLU A 91 15.60 -11.26 -7.16
C GLU A 91 16.52 -11.25 -5.93
N GLU A 92 16.63 -10.10 -5.28
CA GLU A 92 17.40 -9.92 -4.06
C GLU A 92 16.60 -10.32 -2.81
N SER A 93 17.26 -10.98 -1.86
CA SER A 93 16.66 -11.33 -0.55
C SER A 93 15.32 -12.05 -0.65
N SER A 94 15.13 -12.86 -1.70
CA SER A 94 13.83 -13.45 -2.05
C SER A 94 13.18 -14.30 -0.94
N HIS A 95 14.00 -14.88 -0.05
CA HIS A 95 13.54 -15.63 1.11
C HIS A 95 12.86 -14.73 2.17
N SER A 96 13.24 -13.45 2.26
CA SER A 96 12.68 -12.47 3.21
C SER A 96 11.23 -12.07 2.90
N TYR A 97 10.74 -12.40 1.71
CA TYR A 97 9.37 -12.11 1.28
C TYR A 97 8.49 -13.36 1.27
N PHE A 98 9.03 -14.53 1.62
CA PHE A 98 8.29 -15.77 1.56
C PHE A 98 7.44 -16.00 2.82
N ASN A 99 6.13 -15.92 2.69
CA ASN A 99 5.22 -16.02 3.83
C ASN A 99 4.94 -17.49 4.25
N ARG A 100 4.22 -17.65 5.39
CA ARG A 100 3.77 -18.96 5.89
C ARG A 100 2.88 -19.74 4.91
N LYS A 101 2.19 -19.04 4.01
CA LYS A 101 1.32 -19.63 2.96
C LYS A 101 2.10 -20.04 1.71
N LYS A 102 3.44 -19.95 1.75
CA LYS A 102 4.36 -20.40 0.69
C LYS A 102 4.28 -19.60 -0.62
N PHE A 103 4.00 -18.31 -0.54
CA PHE A 103 4.11 -17.39 -1.68
C PHE A 103 4.83 -16.09 -1.28
N PRO A 104 5.46 -15.37 -2.23
CA PRO A 104 6.10 -14.09 -1.96
C PRO A 104 5.06 -13.00 -1.68
N SER A 105 5.18 -12.28 -0.56
CA SER A 105 4.30 -11.18 -0.20
C SER A 105 4.99 -10.13 0.67
N VAL A 106 4.36 -8.96 0.77
CA VAL A 106 4.71 -7.90 1.73
C VAL A 106 3.53 -7.64 2.67
N VAL A 107 3.82 -7.48 3.96
CA VAL A 107 2.80 -7.14 4.95
C VAL A 107 2.53 -5.63 4.96
N HIS A 108 1.34 -5.21 4.52
CA HIS A 108 0.88 -3.83 4.71
C HIS A 108 0.12 -3.73 6.03
N GLN A 109 0.55 -2.82 6.92
CA GLN A 109 -0.17 -2.57 8.17
C GLN A 109 -0.87 -1.22 8.14
N GLY A 110 -2.07 -1.18 8.72
CA GLY A 110 -2.86 0.03 8.86
C GLY A 110 -3.21 0.27 10.32
N ILE A 111 -3.25 1.54 10.72
CA ILE A 111 -3.75 1.98 12.04
C ILE A 111 -5.08 2.68 11.85
N CYS A 112 -6.15 2.17 12.48
CA CYS A 112 -7.47 2.81 12.46
C CYS A 112 -7.89 3.34 13.83
N ASN A 113 -8.75 4.37 13.85
CA ASN A 113 -9.31 4.92 15.08
C ASN A 113 -10.60 4.22 15.53
N ASP A 114 -11.20 4.73 16.61
CA ASP A 114 -12.45 4.26 17.20
C ASP A 114 -13.66 4.34 16.25
N ARG A 115 -13.54 5.06 15.14
CA ARG A 115 -14.56 5.22 14.09
C ARG A 115 -14.20 4.47 12.80
N ASN A 116 -13.23 3.57 12.84
CA ASN A 116 -12.69 2.85 11.68
C ASN A 116 -12.07 3.76 10.60
N LYS A 117 -11.73 5.02 10.91
CA LYS A 117 -10.94 5.87 10.01
C LYS A 117 -9.49 5.41 10.03
N LEU A 118 -8.90 5.22 8.85
CA LEU A 118 -7.47 4.92 8.70
C LEU A 118 -6.64 6.19 8.96
N ASN A 119 -5.78 6.14 9.98
CA ASN A 119 -4.93 7.25 10.39
C ASN A 119 -3.48 7.10 9.91
N ARG A 120 -3.04 5.86 9.64
CA ARG A 120 -1.66 5.62 9.17
C ARG A 120 -1.56 4.32 8.39
N LEU A 121 -0.80 4.36 7.30
CA LEU A 121 -0.23 3.17 6.67
C LEU A 121 1.21 3.02 7.13
N LEU A 122 1.58 1.83 7.57
CA LEU A 122 2.95 1.47 7.88
C LEU A 122 3.48 0.66 6.70
N GLN A 123 4.50 1.20 6.05
CA GLN A 123 5.26 0.46 5.05
C GLN A 123 6.27 -0.41 5.81
N PRO A 124 6.28 -1.74 5.59
CA PRO A 124 7.31 -2.58 6.17
C PRO A 124 8.66 -2.25 5.52
N SER A 125 9.72 -2.11 6.32
CA SER A 125 11.07 -2.26 5.78
C SER A 125 11.30 -3.70 5.30
N ALA A 126 12.30 -3.95 4.45
CA ALA A 126 12.60 -5.30 3.96
C ALA A 126 12.86 -6.33 5.09
N SER A 127 13.28 -5.87 6.28
CA SER A 127 13.45 -6.69 7.50
C SER A 127 12.16 -6.97 8.26
N GLU A 128 11.08 -6.25 7.97
CA GLU A 128 9.78 -6.33 8.67
C GLU A 128 8.66 -6.92 7.80
N ALA A 129 8.96 -7.24 6.54
CA ALA A 129 8.02 -7.67 5.51
C ALA A 129 7.15 -8.88 5.89
N LEU A 130 7.52 -9.66 6.93
CA LEU A 130 6.82 -10.87 7.37
C LEU A 130 6.48 -10.88 8.87
N ASN A 131 6.81 -9.83 9.62
CA ASN A 131 6.60 -9.83 11.07
C ASN A 131 5.13 -9.51 11.40
N HIS A 132 4.36 -10.57 11.68
CA HIS A 132 3.00 -10.48 12.24
C HIS A 132 2.97 -10.05 13.71
N ALA A 133 4.11 -10.13 14.41
CA ALA A 133 4.25 -9.64 15.78
C ALA A 133 4.53 -8.14 15.72
N GLY A 134 3.55 -7.34 16.13
CA GLY A 134 3.64 -5.89 16.14
C GLY A 134 4.96 -5.43 16.75
N THR A 135 5.75 -4.73 15.96
CA THR A 135 6.90 -3.97 16.45
C THR A 135 6.38 -3.05 17.55
N VAL A 136 6.88 -3.22 18.78
CA VAL A 136 6.76 -2.20 19.82
C VAL A 136 7.57 -1.01 19.33
N TRP A 137 6.90 -0.08 18.65
CA TRP A 137 7.50 1.15 18.20
C TRP A 137 8.01 1.90 19.43
N HIS A 138 9.32 1.85 19.64
CA HIS A 138 9.96 2.76 20.55
C HIS A 138 9.78 4.16 19.97
N HIS A 139 9.29 5.03 20.84
CA HIS A 139 8.85 6.38 20.56
C HIS A 139 9.99 7.22 19.96
N HIS A 140 10.23 7.14 18.65
CA HIS A 140 10.96 8.19 17.95
C HIS A 140 9.95 9.24 17.50
N GLN A 141 9.54 10.09 18.45
CA GLN A 141 9.15 11.44 18.07
C GLN A 141 10.40 12.08 17.47
N GLN A 142 10.43 12.30 16.16
CA GLN A 142 11.25 13.37 15.61
C GLN A 142 10.47 14.13 14.54
N ARG A 143 9.99 15.29 15.02
CA ARG A 143 9.50 16.51 14.34
C ARG A 143 8.14 16.45 13.66
#